data_AF-W7CII6-F1
#
_entry.id   AF-W7CII6-F1
#
_cell.length_a   1.000
_cell.length_b   1.000
_cell.length_c   1.000
_cell.angle_alpha   90.00
_cell.angle_beta   90.00
_cell.angle_gamma   90.00
#
_symmetry.space_group_name_H-M   'P 1'
#
loop_
_entity.id
_entity.type
_entity.pdbx_description
1 polymer ?
#
loop_
_entity_poly.entity_id
_entity_poly.type
_entity_poly.pdbx_seq_one_letter_code
_entity_poly.pdbx_strand_id
1 'polypeptide(L)' 'MDQNTWEKFQEAIEEGQEISFDYKNEEWWISRVDEERSFLLTRSSDSYTQSFTTAEELYKKGIIDGEKFINRVKDF' A
#
# COMPACT_ATOMS: atom_id res chain seq x y z
N MET A 1 8.36 -5.62 -8.24
CA MET A 1 7.46 -5.34 -9.37
C MET A 1 8.25 -4.67 -10.48
N ASP A 2 7.92 -4.95 -11.74
CA ASP A 2 8.37 -4.12 -12.87
C ASP A 2 7.58 -2.81 -12.96
N GLN A 3 8.02 -1.89 -13.83
CA GLN A 3 7.41 -0.58 -13.98
C GLN A 3 5.94 -0.63 -14.41
N ASN A 4 5.57 -1.52 -15.33
CA ASN A 4 4.19 -1.61 -15.86
C ASN A 4 3.24 -2.13 -14.78
N THR A 5 3.68 -3.14 -14.02
CA THR A 5 2.94 -3.66 -12.87
C THR A 5 2.78 -2.59 -11.80
N TRP A 6 3.82 -1.80 -11.53
CA TRP A 6 3.76 -0.70 -10.58
C TRP A 6 2.78 0.39 -11.02
N GLU A 7 2.79 0.80 -12.29
CA GLU A 7 1.85 1.80 -12.83
C GLU A 7 0.39 1.34 -12.67
N LYS A 8 0.09 0.08 -13.00
CA LYS A 8 -1.26 -0.49 -12.82
C LYS A 8 -1.66 -0.60 -11.35
N PHE A 9 -0.71 -0.93 -10.48
CA PHE A 9 -0.94 -0.98 -9.05
C PHE A 9 -1.31 0.41 -8.51
N GLN A 10 -0.60 1.45 -8.95
CA GLN A 10 -0.91 2.84 -8.58
C GLN A 10 -2.29 3.27 -9.11
N GLU A 11 -2.63 2.92 -10.35
CA GLU A 11 -3.93 3.21 -10.96
C GLU A 11 -5.08 2.57 -10.16
N ALA A 12 -4.95 1.29 -9.81
CA ALA A 12 -5.94 0.59 -9.00
C ALA A 12 -6.16 1.24 -7.61
N ILE A 13 -5.09 1.71 -6.95
CA ILE A 13 -5.20 2.43 -5.68
C ILE A 13 -5.95 3.75 -5.84
N GLU A 14 -5.63 4.53 -6.88
CA GLU A 14 -6.27 5.81 -7.15
C GLU A 14 -7.77 5.65 -7.48
N GLU A 15 -8.11 4.56 -8.18
CA GLU A 15 -9.50 4.15 -8.42
C GLU A 15 -10.23 3.65 -7.16
N GLY A 16 -9.53 3.48 -6.04
CA GLY A 16 -10.10 3.02 -4.78
C GLY A 16 -10.31 1.50 -4.74
N GLN A 17 -9.65 0.74 -5.61
CA GLN A 17 -9.67 -0.72 -5.52
C GLN A 17 -8.93 -1.17 -4.26
N GLU A 18 -9.46 -2.20 -3.59
CA GLU A 18 -8.74 -2.89 -2.53
C GLU A 18 -7.75 -3.87 -3.14
N ILE A 19 -6.49 -3.78 -2.69
CA ILE A 19 -5.40 -4.59 -3.23
C ILE A 19 -4.69 -5.28 -2.07
N SER A 20 -4.43 -6.58 -2.22
CA SER A 20 -3.50 -7.28 -1.35
C SER A 20 -2.22 -7.68 -2.06
N PHE A 21 -1.13 -7.78 -1.32
CA PHE A 21 0.17 -8.24 -1.80
C PHE A 21 0.99 -8.84 -0.66
N ASP A 22 1.84 -9.79 -0.98
CA ASP A 22 2.70 -10.47 -0.02
C ASP A 22 4.11 -9.86 0.03
N TYR A 23 4.66 -9.76 1.24
CA TYR A 23 6.05 -9.39 1.48
C TYR A 23 6.65 -10.25 2.58
N LYS A 24 7.71 -11.01 2.29
CA LYS A 24 8.40 -11.87 3.28
C LYS A 24 7.46 -12.78 4.09
N ASN A 25 6.47 -13.40 3.43
CA ASN A 25 5.42 -14.22 4.04
C ASN A 25 4.42 -13.46 4.93
N GLU A 26 4.35 -12.14 4.78
CA GLU A 26 3.37 -11.27 5.43
C GLU A 26 2.45 -10.68 4.37
N GLU A 27 1.14 -10.83 4.52
CA GLU A 27 0.16 -10.23 3.61
C GLU A 27 -0.14 -8.79 4.05
N TRP A 28 -0.12 -7.88 3.08
CA TRP A 28 -0.46 -6.47 3.25
C TRP A 28 -1.65 -6.10 2.40
N TRP A 29 -2.49 -5.21 2.92
CA TRP A 29 -3.65 -4.66 2.24
C TRP A 29 -3.50 -3.16 2.05
N ILE A 30 -3.88 -2.69 0.87
CA ILE A 30 -4.17 -1.29 0.62
C ILE A 30 -5.66 -1.15 0.36
N SER A 31 -6.30 -0.28 1.13
CA SER A 31 -7.74 0.02 1.00
C SER A 31 -7.98 1.52 1.11
N ARG A 32 -9.18 1.93 0.71
CA ARG A 32 -9.62 3.33 0.77
C ARG A 32 -10.88 3.45 1.61
N VAL A 33 -10.92 4.44 2.49
CA VAL A 33 -12.11 4.79 3.25
C VAL A 33 -12.76 6.00 2.58
N ASP A 34 -13.93 5.79 1.96
CA ASP A 34 -14.59 6.81 1.14
C ASP A 34 -15.02 8.05 1.93
N GLU A 35 -15.54 7.86 3.15
CA GLU A 35 -16.03 8.96 4.00
C GLU A 35 -14.92 9.95 4.38
N GLU A 36 -13.69 9.45 4.59
CA GLU A 36 -12.54 10.25 5.00
C GLU A 36 -11.54 10.47 3.85
N ARG A 37 -11.82 9.93 2.65
CA ARG A 37 -10.92 9.88 1.49
C ARG A 37 -9.50 9.45 1.86
N SER A 38 -9.40 8.56 2.84
CA SER A 38 -8.12 8.15 3.41
C SER A 38 -7.65 6.84 2.80
N PHE A 39 -6.34 6.69 2.65
CA PHE A 39 -5.67 5.50 2.15
C PHE A 39 -5.08 4.74 3.33
N LEU A 40 -5.33 3.44 3.40
CA LEU A 40 -4.87 2.59 4.47
C LEU A 40 -3.82 1.61 3.94
N LEU A 41 -2.77 1.38 4.72
CA LEU A 41 -1.82 0.29 4.55
C LEU A 41 -1.87 -0.59 5.80
N THR A 42 -2.40 -1.81 5.65
CA THR A 42 -2.69 -2.71 6.77
C THR A 42 -1.88 -3.99 6.66
N ARG A 43 -1.19 -4.36 7.74
CA ARG A 43 -0.53 -5.67 7.87
C ARG A 43 -1.51 -6.69 8.44
N SER A 44 -1.63 -7.83 7.77
CA SER A 44 -2.64 -8.84 8.12
C SER A 44 -2.34 -9.57 9.44
N SER A 45 -1.07 -9.85 9.76
CA SER A 45 -0.69 -10.64 10.94
C SER A 45 -1.21 -10.10 12.27
N ASP A 46 -1.29 -8.77 12.39
CA ASP A 46 -1.60 -8.08 13.65
C ASP A 46 -2.59 -6.92 13.46
N SER A 47 -3.18 -6.80 12.27
CA SER A 47 -4.10 -5.72 11.91
C SER A 47 -3.50 -4.32 12.14
N TYR A 48 -2.18 -4.18 12.07
CA TYR A 48 -1.53 -2.89 12.18
C TYR A 48 -1.80 -2.05 10.93
N THR A 49 -2.51 -0.94 11.10
CA THR A 49 -2.89 -0.03 10.01
C THR A 49 -2.18 1.31 10.12
N GLN A 50 -1.64 1.77 9.00
CA GLN A 50 -1.18 3.13 8.78
C GLN A 50 -2.17 3.85 7.86
N SER A 51 -2.56 5.09 8.20
CA SER A 51 -3.48 5.90 7.40
C SER A 51 -2.81 7.12 6.79
N PHE A 52 -3.26 7.49 5.59
CA PHE A 52 -2.69 8.56 4.78
C PHE A 52 -3.79 9.37 4.09
N THR A 53 -3.54 10.66 3.87
CA THR A 53 -4.52 11.54 3.22
C THR A 53 -4.51 11.38 1.71
N THR A 54 -3.36 10.98 1.14
CA THR A 54 -3.18 10.77 -0.31
C THR A 54 -2.42 9.48 -0.58
N ALA A 55 -2.59 8.92 -1.77
CA ALA A 55 -1.80 7.76 -2.22
C ALA A 55 -0.30 8.07 -2.25
N GLU A 56 0.08 9.30 -2.63
CA GLU A 56 1.46 9.75 -2.62
C GLU A 56 2.09 9.69 -1.21
N GLU A 57 1.34 10.06 -0.18
CA GLU A 57 1.78 9.91 1.21
C GLU A 57 1.94 8.44 1.59
N LEU A 58 1.00 7.58 1.20
CA LEU A 58 1.11 6.13 1.41
C LEU A 58 2.42 5.60 0.81
N TYR A 59 2.76 5.97 -0.43
CA TYR A 59 3.98 5.51 -1.09
C TYR A 59 5.25 6.02 -0.42
N LYS A 60 5.29 7.30 -0.04
CA LYS A 60 6.51 7.97 0.46
C LYS A 60 6.72 7.82 1.97
N LYS A 61 5.66 7.60 2.73
CA LYS A 61 5.67 7.57 4.20
C LYS A 61 5.25 6.23 4.78
N GLY A 62 4.50 5.40 4.05
CA GLY A 62 4.12 4.06 4.48
C GLY A 62 5.35 3.21 4.77
N ILE A 63 5.33 2.51 5.89
CA ILE A 63 6.46 1.69 6.36
C ILE A 63 6.09 0.21 6.24
N ILE A 64 6.94 -0.54 5.55
CA ILE A 64 6.91 -2.00 5.46
C ILE A 64 8.28 -2.53 5.88
N ASP A 65 8.29 -3.33 6.96
CA ASP A 65 9.52 -3.89 7.54
C ASP A 65 10.59 -2.82 7.82
N GLY A 66 10.18 -1.75 8.51
CA GLY A 66 11.06 -0.65 8.91
C GLY A 66 11.52 0.30 7.80
N GLU A 67 11.11 0.07 6.55
CA GLU A 67 11.54 0.87 5.40
C GLU A 67 10.34 1.41 4.61
N LYS A 68 10.54 2.48 3.84
CA LYS A 68 9.47 3.11 3.06
C LYS A 68 8.92 2.17 1.99
N PHE A 69 7.60 2.17 1.80
CA PHE A 69 6.90 1.31 0.85
C PHE A 69 7.47 1.45 -0.57
N ILE A 70 7.70 2.68 -1.05
CA ILE A 70 8.28 2.92 -2.38
C ILE A 70 9.65 2.24 -2.59
N ASN A 71 10.44 2.08 -1.52
CA ASN A 71 11.75 1.43 -1.59
C ASN A 71 11.62 -0.10 -1.67
N ARG A 72 10.48 -0.66 -1.26
CA ARG A 72 10.15 -2.08 -1.28
C ARG A 72 9.47 -2.54 -2.56
N VAL A 73 8.95 -1.63 -3.39
CA VAL A 73 8.22 -1.97 -4.64
C VAL A 73 8.98 -2.96 -5.53
N LYS A 74 10.30 -2.83 -5.61
CA LYS A 74 11.18 -3.72 -6.39
C LYS A 74 11.34 -5.12 -5.79
N ASP A 75 11.02 -5.31 -4.51
CA ASP A 75 11.21 -6.55 -3.77
C ASP A 75 9.99 -7.49 -3.86
N PHE A 76 8.86 -7.00 -4.37
CA PHE A 76 7.64 -7.77 -4.64
C PHE A 76 7.66 -8.44 -6.02
#